data_AF-T0DGT0-F1
#
_entry.id   AF-T0DGT0-F1
#
_cell.length_a   1.000
_cell.length_b   1.000
_cell.length_c   1.000
_cell.angle_alpha   90.00
_cell.angle_beta   90.00
_cell.angle_gamma   90.00
#
_symmetry.space_group_name_H-M   'P 1'
#
loop_
_entity.id
_entity.type
_entity.pdbx_description
1 polymer ?
#
loop_
_entity_poly.entity_id
_entity_poly.type
_entity_poly.pdbx_seq_one_letter_code
_entity_poly.pdbx_strand_id
1 'polypeptide(L)'
;MKFHKNIKNQRGQSTIEFLSTFTFVIAFFFVFAKIAINYTNTYLLQYANFMASRAYLVADNKIPNDSLARQNATTVFNSYNMVNCGTDCQIKFNSKSTNQWFLSGTYLDYKTKFSVMKVLTGDIDLDFRIESFLGKEPTIRECLAQVCRAFSEVATDLGNGNCSSTNSTIYDNGC
;
A
#
# COMPACT_ATOMS: atom_id res chain seq x y z
N MET A 1 41.15 -51.74 43.23
CA MET A 1 40.52 -50.50 42.72
C MET A 1 39.79 -50.84 41.41
N LYS A 2 38.47 -51.07 41.46
CA LYS A 2 37.67 -51.47 40.28
C LYS A 2 37.19 -50.21 39.54
N PHE A 3 37.73 -49.94 38.36
CA PHE A 3 37.20 -48.93 37.45
C PHE A 3 35.88 -49.42 36.85
N HIS A 4 34.75 -48.90 37.35
CA HIS A 4 33.46 -49.02 36.65
C HIS A 4 33.48 -48.10 35.42
N LYS A 5 33.83 -48.66 34.26
CA LYS A 5 33.64 -47.99 32.97
C LYS A 5 32.15 -48.07 32.64
N ASN A 6 31.42 -46.99 32.94
CA ASN A 6 30.04 -46.82 32.48
C ASN A 6 30.02 -46.80 30.95
N ILE A 7 29.73 -47.94 30.32
CA ILE A 7 29.44 -48.02 28.89
C ILE A 7 28.08 -47.36 28.70
N LYS A 8 28.07 -46.09 28.27
CA LYS A 8 26.85 -45.38 27.90
C LYS A 8 26.25 -46.07 26.68
N ASN A 9 25.09 -46.67 26.85
CA ASN A 9 24.35 -47.36 25.80
C ASN A 9 23.83 -46.32 24.79
N GLN A 10 24.41 -46.22 23.58
CA GLN A 10 24.05 -45.23 22.55
C GLN A 10 22.94 -45.69 21.59
N ARG A 11 22.19 -46.73 21.95
CA ARG A 11 21.09 -47.24 21.13
C ARG A 11 20.00 -46.16 21.02
N GLY A 12 19.64 -45.80 19.79
CA GLY A 12 18.63 -44.77 19.50
C GLY A 12 19.16 -43.35 19.31
N GLN A 13 20.44 -43.08 19.57
CA GLN A 13 21.03 -41.75 19.31
C GLN A 13 20.96 -41.38 17.83
N SER A 14 21.31 -42.32 16.94
CA SER A 14 21.23 -42.11 15.49
C SER A 14 19.80 -41.83 15.01
N THR A 15 18.80 -42.47 15.61
CA THR A 15 17.37 -42.21 15.29
C THR A 15 16.95 -40.81 15.74
N ILE A 16 17.37 -40.39 16.94
CA ILE A 16 17.09 -39.05 17.47
C ILE A 16 17.78 -37.96 16.64
N GLU A 17 19.04 -38.19 16.25
CA GLU A 17 19.81 -37.27 15.42
C GLU A 17 19.23 -37.15 14.00
N PHE A 18 18.78 -38.27 13.42
CA PHE A 18 18.05 -38.25 12.16
C PHE A 18 16.72 -37.50 12.26
N LEU A 19 15.92 -37.77 13.30
CA LEU A 19 14.65 -37.07 13.51
C LEU A 19 14.85 -35.57 13.71
N SER A 20 15.84 -35.15 14.51
CA SER A 20 16.09 -33.73 14.78
C SER A 20 16.55 -32.98 13.53
N THR A 21 17.48 -33.57 12.75
CA THR A 21 17.94 -32.97 11.48
C THR A 21 16.83 -32.93 10.44
N PHE A 22 16.03 -33.99 10.31
CA PHE A 22 14.89 -34.03 9.40
C PHE A 22 13.82 -32.99 9.76
N THR A 23 13.44 -32.89 11.04
CA THR A 23 12.51 -31.86 11.52
C THR A 23 13.05 -30.46 11.26
N PHE A 24 14.34 -30.22 11.48
CA PHE A 24 14.97 -28.94 11.21
C PHE A 24 14.88 -28.56 9.72
N VAL A 25 15.19 -29.48 8.81
CA VAL A 25 15.12 -29.23 7.36
C VAL A 25 13.69 -28.95 6.90
N ILE A 26 12.71 -29.71 7.40
CA ILE A 26 11.30 -29.48 7.08
C ILE A 26 10.82 -28.13 7.62
N ALA A 27 11.15 -27.82 8.88
CA ALA A 27 10.83 -26.53 9.49
C ALA A 27 11.39 -25.37 8.67
N PHE A 28 12.66 -25.48 8.27
CA PHE A 28 13.33 -24.50 7.43
C PHE A 28 12.61 -24.32 6.09
N PHE A 29 12.27 -25.41 5.39
CA PHE A 29 11.51 -25.36 4.14
C PHE A 29 10.18 -24.59 4.29
N PHE A 30 9.40 -24.89 5.32
CA PHE A 30 8.12 -24.20 5.52
C PHE A 30 8.28 -22.71 5.86
N VAL A 31 9.36 -22.31 6.54
CA VAL A 31 9.70 -20.90 6.75
C VAL A 31 9.88 -20.17 5.42
N PHE A 32 10.66 -20.72 4.49
CA PHE A 32 10.82 -20.10 3.16
C PHE A 32 9.52 -20.09 2.37
N ALA A 33 8.75 -21.19 2.40
CA ALA A 33 7.46 -21.25 1.73
C ALA A 33 6.50 -20.15 2.24
N LYS A 34 6.45 -19.94 3.56
CA LYS A 34 5.62 -18.89 4.16
C LYS A 34 6.10 -17.49 3.80
N ILE A 35 7.41 -17.26 3.84
CA ILE A 35 7.99 -15.98 3.40
C ILE A 35 7.62 -15.72 1.94
N ALA A 36 7.79 -16.70 1.05
CA ALA A 36 7.47 -16.57 -0.37
C ALA A 36 5.99 -16.25 -0.61
N ILE A 37 5.07 -16.93 0.08
CA ILE A 37 3.62 -16.65 0.00
C ILE A 37 3.33 -15.24 0.51
N ASN A 38 3.90 -14.84 1.65
CA ASN A 38 3.69 -13.51 2.21
C ASN A 38 4.20 -12.42 1.25
N TYR A 39 5.38 -12.58 0.64
CA TYR A 39 5.92 -11.66 -0.36
C TYR A 39 5.04 -11.59 -1.61
N THR A 40 4.59 -12.73 -2.13
CA THR A 40 3.72 -12.78 -3.32
C THR A 40 2.40 -12.05 -3.07
N ASN A 41 1.76 -12.30 -1.92
CA ASN A 41 0.53 -11.62 -1.53
C ASN A 41 0.73 -10.11 -1.37
N THR A 42 1.85 -9.71 -0.77
CA THR A 42 2.20 -8.29 -0.57
C THR A 42 2.41 -7.59 -1.90
N TYR A 43 3.10 -8.23 -2.84
CA TYR A 43 3.33 -7.68 -4.18
C TYR A 43 2.02 -7.47 -4.95
N LEU A 44 1.08 -8.42 -4.84
CA LEU A 44 -0.27 -8.26 -5.41
C LEU A 44 -0.97 -7.05 -4.79
N LEU A 45 -1.01 -6.93 -3.46
CA LEU A 45 -1.62 -5.78 -2.78
C LEU A 45 -0.98 -4.45 -3.20
N GLN A 46 0.34 -4.42 -3.39
CA GLN A 46 1.06 -3.25 -3.86
C GLN A 46 0.65 -2.86 -5.28
N TYR A 47 0.50 -3.84 -6.18
CA TYR A 47 0.00 -3.59 -7.52
C TYR A 47 -1.45 -3.07 -7.52
N ALA A 48 -2.33 -3.64 -6.69
CA ALA A 48 -3.69 -3.13 -6.49
C ALA A 48 -3.69 -1.67 -6.05
N ASN A 49 -2.90 -1.36 -5.03
CA ASN A 49 -2.82 -0.03 -4.46
C ASN A 49 -2.28 0.97 -5.47
N PHE A 50 -1.27 0.57 -6.25
CA PHE A 50 -0.75 1.38 -7.34
C PHE A 50 -1.83 1.69 -8.39
N MET A 51 -2.60 0.69 -8.81
CA MET A 51 -3.67 0.87 -9.80
C MET A 51 -4.82 1.72 -9.24
N ALA A 52 -5.18 1.53 -7.96
CA ALA A 52 -6.15 2.35 -7.26
C ALA A 52 -5.68 3.81 -7.13
N SER A 53 -4.40 4.02 -6.79
CA SER A 53 -3.78 5.34 -6.76
C SER A 53 -3.88 6.01 -8.12
N ARG A 54 -3.48 5.35 -9.21
CA ARG A 54 -3.64 5.91 -10.56
C ARG A 54 -5.08 6.30 -10.89
N ALA A 55 -6.05 5.47 -10.53
CA ALA A 55 -7.47 5.78 -10.73
C ALA A 55 -7.94 6.99 -9.89
N TYR A 56 -7.43 7.13 -8.67
CA TYR A 56 -7.69 8.30 -7.81
C TYR A 56 -7.14 9.61 -8.39
N LEU A 57 -6.02 9.54 -9.11
CA LEU A 57 -5.33 10.73 -9.61
C LEU A 57 -5.88 11.22 -10.93
N VAL A 58 -6.36 10.31 -11.79
CA VAL A 58 -6.89 10.64 -13.13
C VAL A 58 -8.38 10.98 -13.10
N ALA A 59 -9.13 10.51 -12.10
CA ALA A 59 -10.56 10.75 -12.02
C ALA A 59 -10.87 12.21 -11.65
N ASP A 60 -11.40 12.96 -12.61
CA ASP A 60 -11.90 14.32 -12.44
C ASP A 60 -13.34 14.45 -12.97
N ASN A 61 -14.19 15.16 -12.24
CA ASN A 61 -15.55 15.52 -12.63
C ASN A 61 -15.78 17.03 -12.70
N LYS A 62 -14.72 17.85 -12.73
CA LYS A 62 -14.79 19.32 -12.77
C LYS A 62 -15.50 19.91 -11.55
N ILE A 63 -15.56 19.17 -10.44
CA ILE A 63 -16.10 19.60 -9.14
C ILE A 63 -14.91 19.61 -8.18
N PRO A 64 -14.81 20.58 -7.23
CA PRO A 64 -13.70 20.66 -6.29
C PRO A 64 -13.88 19.64 -5.14
N ASN A 65 -14.16 18.38 -5.49
CA ASN A 65 -14.38 17.28 -4.56
C ASN A 65 -13.81 15.97 -5.12
N ASP A 66 -13.13 15.22 -4.26
CA ASP A 66 -12.51 13.94 -4.56
C ASP A 66 -13.46 12.73 -4.49
N SER A 67 -14.75 12.92 -4.25
CA SER A 67 -15.69 11.80 -4.02
C SER A 67 -15.71 10.79 -5.15
N LEU A 68 -15.79 11.26 -6.41
CA LEU A 68 -15.75 10.38 -7.59
C LEU A 68 -14.41 9.66 -7.69
N ALA A 69 -13.31 10.38 -7.47
CA ALA A 69 -11.97 9.83 -7.54
C ALA A 69 -11.76 8.72 -6.50
N ARG A 70 -12.26 8.92 -5.28
CA ARG A 70 -12.23 7.92 -4.21
C ARG A 70 -13.07 6.70 -4.56
N GLN A 71 -14.28 6.91 -5.09
CA GLN A 71 -15.16 5.82 -5.51
C GLN A 71 -14.54 4.98 -6.64
N ASN A 72 -13.96 5.63 -7.64
CA ASN A 72 -13.28 4.94 -8.76
C ASN A 72 -12.07 4.15 -8.26
N ALA A 73 -11.24 4.73 -7.40
CA ALA A 73 -10.10 4.06 -6.80
C ALA A 73 -10.51 2.83 -5.98
N THR A 74 -11.56 2.93 -5.16
CA THR A 74 -12.11 1.81 -4.39
C THR A 74 -12.64 0.71 -5.31
N THR A 75 -13.33 1.09 -6.39
CA THR A 75 -13.84 0.14 -7.39
C THR A 75 -12.70 -0.61 -8.08
N VAL A 76 -11.65 0.11 -8.49
CA VAL A 76 -10.45 -0.47 -9.10
C VAL A 76 -9.74 -1.39 -8.13
N PHE A 77 -9.53 -0.97 -6.88
CA PHE A 77 -8.92 -1.81 -5.85
C PHE A 77 -9.70 -3.12 -5.64
N ASN A 78 -11.02 -3.01 -5.47
CA ASN A 78 -11.91 -4.15 -5.23
C ASN A 78 -12.01 -5.09 -6.44
N SER A 79 -11.79 -4.59 -7.66
CA SER A 79 -11.81 -5.42 -8.88
C SER A 79 -10.76 -6.52 -8.90
N TYR A 80 -9.66 -6.34 -8.14
CA TYR A 80 -8.57 -7.29 -8.11
C TYR A 80 -8.82 -8.52 -7.21
N ASN A 81 -10.01 -8.64 -6.59
CA ASN A 81 -10.47 -9.79 -5.79
C ASN A 81 -9.34 -10.44 -4.97
N MET A 82 -8.60 -9.59 -4.25
CA MET A 82 -7.28 -9.96 -3.76
C MET A 82 -7.34 -10.92 -2.58
N VAL A 83 -6.23 -11.64 -2.40
CA VAL A 83 -5.95 -12.53 -1.28
C VAL A 83 -6.46 -11.92 0.01
N ASN A 84 -7.32 -12.66 0.71
CA ASN A 84 -8.04 -12.29 1.93
C ASN A 84 -7.09 -11.69 2.98
N CYS A 85 -6.84 -10.38 2.91
CA CYS A 85 -5.98 -9.62 3.82
C CYS A 85 -6.73 -9.15 5.08
N GLY A 86 -7.91 -9.72 5.33
CA GLY A 86 -8.78 -9.42 6.46
C GLY A 86 -9.71 -8.25 6.23
N THR A 87 -10.55 -7.96 7.22
CA THR A 87 -11.54 -6.86 7.21
C THR A 87 -10.91 -5.48 7.15
N ASP A 88 -9.66 -5.36 7.62
CA ASP A 88 -8.97 -4.08 7.80
C ASP A 88 -8.23 -3.62 6.53
N CYS A 89 -8.22 -4.47 5.49
CA CYS A 89 -7.53 -4.24 4.23
C CYS A 89 -8.36 -3.36 3.28
N GLN A 90 -8.60 -2.12 3.71
CA GLN A 90 -9.30 -1.10 2.94
C GLN A 90 -8.30 -0.04 2.48
N ILE A 91 -8.47 0.46 1.26
CA ILE A 91 -7.67 1.59 0.80
C ILE A 91 -8.02 2.84 1.58
N LYS A 92 -6.98 3.59 1.93
CA LYS A 92 -7.06 4.90 2.57
C LYS A 92 -6.41 5.92 1.64
N PHE A 93 -6.79 7.18 1.81
CA PHE A 93 -6.41 8.25 0.90
C PHE A 93 -5.61 9.31 1.65
N ASN A 94 -4.50 9.73 1.06
CA ASN A 94 -3.75 10.91 1.47
C ASN A 94 -4.07 12.03 0.47
N SER A 95 -4.59 13.16 0.93
CA SER A 95 -5.11 14.26 0.09
C SER A 95 -4.88 15.60 0.77
N LYS A 96 -5.01 16.74 0.08
CA LYS A 96 -4.76 18.10 0.62
C LYS A 96 -5.41 18.44 1.99
N SER A 97 -6.43 17.71 2.44
CA SER A 97 -7.01 17.84 3.78
C SER A 97 -6.13 17.30 4.93
N THR A 98 -5.07 16.56 4.63
CA THR A 98 -4.07 16.09 5.60
C THR A 98 -2.83 16.99 5.53
N ASN A 99 -2.09 17.12 6.64
CA ASN A 99 -0.91 17.99 6.80
C ASN A 99 0.26 17.74 5.80
N GLN A 100 0.12 16.81 4.85
CA GLN A 100 1.13 16.39 3.87
C GLN A 100 0.60 16.53 2.45
N TRP A 101 0.23 17.76 2.07
CA TRP A 101 -0.38 18.09 0.78
C TRP A 101 0.45 17.66 -0.45
N PHE A 102 1.76 17.47 -0.30
CA PHE A 102 2.68 17.05 -1.37
C PHE A 102 2.66 15.53 -1.64
N LEU A 103 2.15 14.70 -0.73
CA LEU A 103 2.06 13.24 -0.89
C LEU A 103 0.61 12.81 -1.12
N SER A 104 0.04 13.18 -2.26
CA SER A 104 -1.34 12.74 -2.60
C SER A 104 -1.33 11.36 -3.25
N GLY A 105 -2.25 10.49 -2.83
CA GLY A 105 -2.35 9.12 -3.33
C GLY A 105 -3.10 8.19 -2.37
N THR A 106 -2.85 6.88 -2.50
CA THR A 106 -3.49 5.86 -1.66
C THR A 106 -2.47 5.06 -0.86
N TYR A 107 -2.90 4.61 0.30
CA TYR A 107 -2.15 3.70 1.14
C TYR A 107 -3.08 2.65 1.73
N LEU A 108 -2.54 1.49 2.10
CA LEU A 108 -3.24 0.51 2.91
C LEU A 108 -2.35 0.04 4.06
N ASP A 109 -3.00 -0.29 5.16
CA ASP A 109 -2.39 -0.99 6.29
C ASP A 109 -2.94 -2.42 6.26
N TYR A 110 -2.09 -3.42 6.41
CA TYR A 110 -2.54 -4.79 6.58
C TYR A 110 -1.65 -5.54 7.56
N LYS A 111 -2.24 -6.54 8.21
CA LYS A 111 -1.56 -7.38 9.19
C LYS A 111 -1.44 -8.79 8.65
N THR A 112 -0.27 -9.39 8.80
CA THR A 112 -0.06 -10.80 8.46
C THR A 112 0.76 -11.50 9.52
N LYS A 113 0.55 -12.80 9.67
CA LYS A 113 1.32 -13.61 10.59
C LYS A 113 2.60 -14.10 9.93
N PHE A 114 3.74 -13.87 10.60
CA PHE A 114 5.00 -14.48 10.20
C PHE A 114 5.02 -15.98 10.51
N SER A 115 4.26 -16.41 11.52
CA SER A 115 4.40 -17.75 12.07
C SER A 115 3.94 -18.85 11.11
N VAL A 116 4.84 -19.82 10.91
CA VAL A 116 4.56 -21.09 10.22
C VAL A 116 4.04 -22.12 11.20
N MET A 117 4.69 -22.20 12.36
CA MET A 117 4.36 -23.07 13.47
C MET A 117 4.60 -22.29 14.76
N LYS A 118 3.58 -22.16 15.61
CA LYS A 118 3.68 -21.41 16.89
C LYS A 118 4.87 -21.86 17.75
N VAL A 119 5.23 -23.14 17.66
CA VAL A 119 6.34 -23.75 18.40
C VAL A 119 7.72 -23.27 17.94
N LEU A 120 7.89 -22.95 16.65
CA LEU A 120 9.19 -22.61 16.07
C LEU A 120 9.41 -21.10 15.95
N THR A 121 8.35 -20.35 15.65
CA THR A 121 8.43 -18.92 15.28
C THR A 121 7.62 -17.99 16.19
N GLY A 122 6.93 -18.52 17.21
CA GLY A 122 6.04 -17.74 18.08
C GLY A 122 4.74 -17.31 17.38
N ASP A 123 3.99 -16.37 17.95
CA ASP A 123 2.81 -15.74 17.31
C ASP A 123 3.16 -14.26 17.07
N ILE A 124 3.95 -14.01 16.02
CA ILE A 124 4.41 -12.67 15.66
C ILE A 124 3.51 -12.14 14.56
N ASP A 125 2.78 -11.08 14.89
CA ASP A 125 2.05 -10.27 13.93
C ASP A 125 3.01 -9.26 13.27
N LEU A 126 2.95 -9.18 11.95
CA LEU A 126 3.66 -8.21 11.15
C LEU A 126 2.67 -7.17 10.64
N ASP A 127 2.88 -5.93 11.07
CA ASP A 127 2.15 -4.76 10.57
C ASP A 127 2.89 -4.20 9.36
N PHE A 128 2.21 -4.12 8.22
CA PHE A 128 2.75 -3.58 6.98
C PHE A 128 1.93 -2.39 6.51
N ARG A 129 2.63 -1.42 5.93
CA ARG A 129 2.03 -0.31 5.19
C ARG A 129 2.52 -0.31 3.75
N ILE A 130 1.57 -0.23 2.83
CA ILE A 130 1.82 -0.07 1.40
C ILE A 130 1.39 1.33 1.01
N GLU A 131 2.28 2.07 0.36
CA GLU A 131 2.05 3.46 -0.04
C GLU A 131 2.22 3.61 -1.55
N SER A 132 1.36 4.42 -2.16
CA SER A 132 1.46 4.82 -3.56
C SER A 132 1.10 6.30 -3.66
N PHE A 133 2.06 7.16 -3.30
CA PHE A 133 1.96 8.61 -3.41
C PHE A 133 2.59 9.06 -4.73
N LEU A 134 1.76 9.19 -5.77
CA LEU A 134 2.24 9.61 -7.09
C LEU A 134 2.05 11.13 -7.30
N GLY A 135 1.39 11.83 -6.37
CA GLY A 135 1.04 13.23 -6.50
C GLY A 135 -0.23 13.40 -7.33
N LYS A 136 -1.18 14.22 -6.83
CA LYS A 136 -2.45 14.49 -7.50
C LYS A 136 -2.39 15.84 -8.17
N GLU A 137 -2.61 15.86 -9.48
CA GLU A 137 -2.83 17.08 -10.23
C GLU A 137 -4.12 17.78 -9.73
N PRO A 138 -4.14 19.12 -9.68
CA PRO A 138 -5.36 19.84 -9.34
C PRO A 138 -6.49 19.46 -10.31
N THR A 139 -7.74 19.49 -9.84
CA THR A 139 -8.88 19.33 -10.76
C THR A 139 -8.94 20.51 -11.73
N ILE A 140 -9.53 20.31 -12.92
CA ILE A 140 -9.71 21.37 -13.92
C ILE A 140 -10.39 22.61 -13.31
N ARG A 141 -11.31 22.40 -12.36
CA ARG A 141 -11.98 23.51 -11.66
C ARG A 141 -11.10 24.20 -10.63
N GLU A 142 -10.23 23.47 -9.93
CA GLU A 142 -9.21 24.07 -9.07
C GLU A 142 -8.22 24.90 -9.89
N CYS A 143 -7.78 24.40 -11.04
CA CYS A 143 -6.95 25.18 -11.94
C CYS A 143 -7.68 26.42 -12.45
N LEU A 144 -8.90 26.27 -12.97
CA LEU A 144 -9.70 27.40 -13.43
C LEU A 144 -9.79 28.47 -12.34
N ALA A 145 -10.08 28.08 -11.10
CA ALA A 145 -10.12 29.01 -9.98
C ALA A 145 -8.77 29.72 -9.73
N GLN A 146 -7.65 29.00 -9.80
CA GLN A 146 -6.31 29.57 -9.62
C GLN A 146 -5.90 30.50 -10.76
N VAL A 147 -6.17 30.11 -12.01
CA VAL A 147 -5.94 30.92 -13.20
C VAL A 147 -6.77 32.20 -13.12
N CYS A 148 -8.05 32.09 -12.78
CA CYS A 148 -8.92 33.25 -12.61
C CYS A 148 -8.48 34.18 -11.49
N ARG A 149 -7.96 33.62 -10.39
CA ARG A 149 -7.33 34.40 -9.32
C ARG A 149 -6.11 35.15 -9.83
N ALA A 150 -5.20 34.49 -10.55
CA ALA A 150 -4.02 35.14 -11.13
C ALA A 150 -4.41 36.26 -12.12
N PHE A 151 -5.41 36.04 -12.97
CA PHE A 151 -5.92 37.09 -13.87
C PHE A 151 -6.51 38.28 -13.11
N SER A 152 -7.21 38.03 -12.01
CA SER A 152 -7.75 39.11 -11.17
C SER A 152 -6.64 39.94 -10.51
N GLU A 153 -5.52 39.32 -10.14
CA GLU A 153 -4.36 39.98 -9.52
C GLU A 153 -3.51 40.76 -10.55
N VAL A 154 -3.45 40.33 -11.82
CA VAL A 154 -2.76 41.06 -12.89
C VAL A 154 -3.62 42.20 -13.43
N ALA A 155 -4.94 42.01 -13.50
CA ALA A 155 -5.83 43.00 -14.08
C ALA A 155 -6.23 44.12 -13.11
N THR A 156 -5.81 44.10 -11.85
CA THR A 156 -6.01 45.22 -10.92
C THR A 156 -5.22 46.49 -11.32
N ASP A 157 -4.21 46.40 -12.19
CA ASP A 157 -3.55 47.58 -12.76
C ASP A 157 -4.38 48.28 -13.86
N LEU A 158 -5.41 47.62 -14.42
CA LEU A 158 -6.31 48.16 -15.45
C LEU A 158 -7.81 47.96 -15.16
N GLY A 159 -8.15 47.43 -13.98
CA GLY A 159 -9.46 47.54 -13.33
C GLY A 159 -10.60 46.62 -13.81
N ASN A 160 -10.41 45.58 -14.64
CA ASN A 160 -11.57 44.81 -15.16
C ASN A 160 -11.33 43.33 -15.59
N GLY A 161 -10.22 42.68 -15.20
CA GLY A 161 -10.00 41.28 -15.59
C GLY A 161 -10.83 40.31 -14.77
N ASN A 162 -11.86 39.74 -15.38
CA ASN A 162 -12.61 38.62 -14.82
C ASN A 162 -12.60 37.45 -15.81
N CYS A 163 -12.62 36.23 -15.30
CA CYS A 163 -12.85 35.03 -16.12
C CYS A 163 -14.27 34.91 -16.69
N SER A 164 -15.14 35.88 -16.42
CA SER A 164 -16.54 35.87 -16.87
C SER A 164 -16.76 36.56 -18.23
N SER A 165 -15.78 37.31 -18.75
CA SER A 165 -15.98 38.22 -19.90
C SER A 165 -15.14 37.91 -21.13
N THR A 166 -14.24 36.91 -21.09
CA THR A 166 -13.38 36.57 -22.22
C THR A 166 -13.60 35.14 -22.71
N ASN A 167 -13.75 34.98 -24.03
CA ASN A 167 -13.67 33.70 -24.76
C ASN A 167 -12.23 33.13 -24.73
N SER A 168 -11.61 33.10 -23.56
CA SER A 168 -10.27 32.57 -23.35
C SER A 168 -10.35 31.06 -23.19
N THR A 169 -9.83 30.31 -24.15
CA THR A 169 -9.61 28.87 -24.01
C THR A 169 -8.40 28.67 -23.11
N ILE A 170 -8.64 28.22 -21.88
CA ILE A 170 -7.56 27.78 -20.99
C ILE A 170 -7.08 26.43 -21.54
N TYR A 171 -5.83 26.40 -21.99
CA TYR A 171 -5.16 25.18 -22.43
C TYR A 171 -4.53 24.51 -21.22
N ASP A 172 -4.90 23.26 -20.99
CA ASP A 172 -4.40 22.42 -19.91
C ASP A 172 -3.10 21.73 -20.36
N ASN A 173 -2.01 22.07 -19.69
CA ASN A 173 -0.75 21.33 -19.76
C ASN A 173 -0.26 21.03 -18.33
N GLY A 174 -1.17 20.50 -17.50
CA GLY A 174 -0.96 20.16 -16.10
C GLY A 174 -1.65 21.13 -15.13
N CYS A 175 -2.74 21.77 -15.59
CA CYS A 175 -3.51 22.76 -14.88
C CYS A 175 -4.95 22.74 -15.41
#